data_AF-A0A4P7DA67-F1
#
_entry.id   AF-A0A4P7DA67-F1
#
_cell.length_a   1.000
_cell.length_b   1.000
_cell.length_c   1.000
_cell.angle_alpha   90.00
_cell.angle_beta   90.00
_cell.angle_gamma   90.00
#
_symmetry.space_group_name_H-M   'P 1'
#
loop_
_entity.id
_entity.type
_entity.pdbx_description
1 polymer ?
#
loop_
_entity_poly.entity_id
_entity_poly.type
_entity_poly.pdbx_seq_one_letter_code
_entity_poly.pdbx_strand_id
1 'polypeptide(L)'
;MKKHRYPGFQSATLEFDIEDFNPHVLQQIRNDAKTHASLPSYVVAADDILDDAAELSGEKIVVIPLCGRDSDAIDHAYPDIYSAVHPRANGARIACLMLGGGQVALTHMAPHRANASLYDNLNVLWLFDDEPSVSQYYISEDLLEGMTQKNAIEEDHNPLTQEEVRAWQKVAAEASHLGFFEVADLTNPACPHREAILAD
;
A
#
# COMPACT_ATOMS: atom_id res chain seq x y z
N MET A 1 -14.63 -30.75 0.75
CA MET A 1 -13.25 -30.42 0.31
C MET A 1 -12.49 -29.93 1.53
N LYS A 2 -11.40 -30.60 1.93
CA LYS A 2 -10.56 -30.16 3.05
C LYS A 2 -9.65 -29.05 2.51
N LYS A 3 -9.82 -27.82 2.98
CA LYS A 3 -8.87 -26.73 2.71
C LYS A 3 -7.54 -27.14 3.35
N HIS A 4 -6.55 -27.47 2.55
CA HIS A 4 -5.17 -27.59 3.02
C HIS A 4 -4.69 -26.18 3.36
N ARG A 5 -4.83 -25.78 4.63
CA ARG A 5 -4.06 -24.66 5.18
C ARG A 5 -2.61 -25.13 5.20
N TYR A 6 -1.80 -24.57 4.30
CA TYR A 6 -0.34 -24.70 4.38
C TYR A 6 0.11 -24.06 5.70
N PRO A 7 0.76 -24.81 6.60
CA PRO A 7 1.27 -24.25 7.85
C PRO A 7 2.59 -23.55 7.54
N GLY A 8 2.61 -22.22 7.50
CA GLY A 8 3.85 -21.46 7.37
C GLY A 8 3.74 -20.00 6.96
N PHE A 9 2.65 -19.56 6.34
CA PHE A 9 2.55 -18.19 5.82
C PHE A 9 1.29 -17.52 6.38
N GLN A 10 1.47 -16.69 7.41
CA GLN A 10 0.42 -15.90 8.03
C GLN A 10 0.84 -14.44 8.00
N SER A 11 -0.15 -13.55 7.87
CA SER A 11 0.08 -12.12 8.05
C SER A 11 0.53 -11.85 9.49
N ALA A 12 1.50 -10.96 9.65
CA ALA A 12 2.16 -10.69 10.92
C ALA A 12 2.57 -9.23 10.99
N THR A 13 2.70 -8.70 12.21
CA THR A 13 3.42 -7.44 12.44
C THR A 13 4.84 -7.80 12.82
N LEU A 14 5.81 -7.12 12.22
CA LEU A 14 7.21 -7.29 12.56
C LEU A 14 7.59 -6.29 13.65
N GLU A 15 8.34 -6.76 14.63
CA GLU A 15 8.85 -5.92 15.71
C GLU A 15 10.19 -5.33 15.27
N PHE A 16 10.21 -4.01 15.09
CA PHE A 16 11.42 -3.21 14.86
C PHE A 16 11.48 -2.14 15.94
N ASP A 17 12.66 -1.87 16.46
CA ASP A 17 12.89 -0.73 17.33
C ASP A 17 12.91 0.55 16.49
N ILE A 18 12.56 1.70 17.08
CA ILE A 18 12.56 2.98 16.34
C ILE A 18 13.97 3.30 15.80
N GLU A 19 15.02 2.89 16.53
CA GLU A 19 16.40 3.03 16.11
C GLU A 19 16.78 2.19 14.87
N ASP A 20 15.97 1.20 14.49
CA ASP A 20 16.21 0.39 13.30
C ASP A 20 15.84 1.13 12.01
N PHE A 21 15.07 2.22 12.10
CA PHE A 21 14.63 2.96 10.93
C PHE A 21 15.55 4.12 10.62
N ASN A 22 15.88 4.31 9.33
CA ASN A 22 16.58 5.50 8.86
C ASN A 22 15.65 6.74 8.97
N PRO A 23 15.86 7.64 9.96
CA PRO A 23 14.93 8.72 10.22
C PRO A 23 14.96 9.81 9.14
N HIS A 24 16.06 9.92 8.38
CA HIS A 24 16.21 10.91 7.33
C HIS A 24 15.30 10.59 6.14
N VAL A 25 15.36 9.34 5.65
CA VAL A 25 14.52 8.87 4.54
C VAL A 25 13.04 8.91 4.92
N LEU A 26 12.68 8.47 6.13
CA LEU A 26 11.28 8.55 6.61
C LEU A 26 10.78 10.00 6.65
N GLN A 27 11.62 10.95 7.09
CA GLN A 27 11.24 12.36 7.12
C GLN A 27 11.10 12.95 5.71
N GLN A 28 11.96 12.55 4.75
CA GLN A 28 11.84 12.97 3.36
C GLN A 28 10.55 12.44 2.73
N ILE A 29 10.18 11.17 2.96
CA ILE A 29 8.90 10.60 2.51
C ILE A 29 7.72 11.38 3.11
N ARG A 30 7.73 11.69 4.42
CA ARG A 30 6.68 12.51 5.05
C ARG A 30 6.57 13.90 4.42
N ASN A 31 7.71 14.53 4.13
CA ASN A 31 7.73 15.87 3.54
C ASN A 31 7.21 15.86 2.10
N ASP A 32 7.64 14.90 1.28
CA ASP A 32 7.18 14.73 -0.11
C ASP A 32 5.67 14.45 -0.12
N ALA A 33 5.17 13.52 0.69
CA ALA A 33 3.75 13.17 0.78
C ALA A 33 2.84 14.38 1.10
N LYS A 34 3.31 15.34 1.91
CA LYS A 34 2.58 16.57 2.24
C LYS A 34 2.44 17.54 1.06
N THR A 35 3.24 17.39 0.01
CA THR A 35 3.18 18.24 -1.18
C THR A 35 2.20 17.74 -2.24
N HIS A 36 1.76 16.48 -2.15
CA HIS A 36 0.84 15.90 -3.11
C HIS A 36 -0.62 16.31 -2.84
N ALA A 37 -1.40 16.48 -3.91
CA ALA A 37 -2.83 16.78 -3.83
C ALA A 37 -3.67 15.55 -3.43
N SER A 38 -3.14 14.35 -3.64
CA SER A 38 -3.71 13.05 -3.25
C SER A 38 -2.70 12.28 -2.42
N LEU A 39 -3.16 11.31 -1.61
CA LEU A 39 -2.28 10.48 -0.78
C LEU A 39 -1.44 9.55 -1.68
N PRO A 40 -0.10 9.71 -1.72
CA PRO A 40 0.78 8.81 -2.44
C PRO A 40 1.21 7.65 -1.53
N SER A 41 1.42 6.48 -2.13
CA SER A 41 2.20 5.39 -1.53
C SER A 41 3.57 5.33 -2.19
N TYR A 42 4.55 4.78 -1.48
CA TYR A 42 5.92 4.68 -1.99
C TYR A 42 6.33 3.21 -2.02
N VAL A 43 7.21 2.86 -2.95
CA VAL A 43 7.92 1.58 -2.92
C VAL A 43 9.39 1.88 -2.79
N VAL A 44 10.01 1.36 -1.73
CA VAL A 44 11.42 1.57 -1.39
C VAL A 44 12.11 0.23 -1.17
N ALA A 45 13.43 0.18 -1.26
CA ALA A 45 14.16 -0.99 -0.80
C ALA A 45 14.16 -0.98 0.73
N ALA A 46 13.98 -2.15 1.36
CA ALA A 46 14.04 -2.26 2.81
C ALA A 46 15.39 -1.76 3.35
N ASP A 47 16.49 -2.07 2.65
CA ASP A 47 17.84 -1.64 3.02
C ASP A 47 18.05 -0.11 2.98
N ASP A 48 17.16 0.66 2.32
CA ASP A 48 17.23 2.13 2.30
C ASP A 48 16.56 2.77 3.53
N ILE A 49 15.68 2.03 4.21
CA ILE A 49 14.86 2.55 5.32
C ILE A 49 15.06 1.82 6.64
N LEU A 50 15.71 0.66 6.62
CA LEU A 50 16.01 -0.16 7.79
C LEU A 50 17.53 -0.37 7.88
N ASP A 51 18.14 0.09 8.97
CA ASP A 51 19.60 0.07 9.18
C ASP A 51 20.11 -1.34 9.55
N ASP A 52 19.28 -2.19 10.17
CA ASP A 52 19.59 -3.60 10.51
C ASP A 52 18.36 -4.52 10.44
N ALA A 53 17.83 -4.74 9.23
CA ALA A 53 16.70 -5.66 9.01
C ALA A 53 17.10 -6.90 8.21
N ALA A 54 17.84 -7.81 8.85
CA ALA A 54 18.22 -9.09 8.25
C ALA A 54 17.01 -9.88 7.68
N GLU A 55 15.82 -9.73 8.28
CA GLU A 55 14.59 -10.40 7.86
C GLU A 55 14.00 -9.86 6.55
N LEU A 56 14.29 -8.60 6.18
CA LEU A 56 13.76 -7.93 5.00
C LEU A 56 14.84 -7.53 4.00
N SER A 57 16.10 -7.94 4.21
CA SER A 57 17.19 -7.49 3.37
C SER A 57 17.00 -7.90 1.90
N GLY A 58 17.20 -6.96 0.99
CA GLY A 58 16.94 -7.12 -0.45
C GLY A 58 15.46 -7.11 -0.87
N GLU A 59 14.53 -7.06 0.09
CA GLU A 59 13.09 -6.94 -0.19
C GLU A 59 12.69 -5.49 -0.51
N LYS A 60 11.53 -5.35 -1.15
CA LYS A 60 10.87 -4.05 -1.30
C LYS A 60 9.73 -3.92 -0.31
N ILE A 61 9.51 -2.70 0.14
CA ILE A 61 8.46 -2.37 1.11
C ILE A 61 7.61 -1.23 0.58
N VAL A 62 6.29 -1.37 0.75
CA VAL A 62 5.33 -0.31 0.43
C VAL A 62 5.21 0.62 1.64
N VAL A 63 5.55 1.89 1.49
CA VAL A 63 5.38 2.90 2.55
C VAL A 63 4.04 3.61 2.37
N ILE A 64 3.24 3.63 3.43
CA ILE A 64 1.96 4.33 3.52
C ILE A 64 2.12 5.49 4.53
N PRO A 65 2.34 6.72 4.05
CA PRO A 65 2.45 7.88 4.93
C PRO A 65 1.07 8.30 5.45
N LEU A 66 0.87 8.19 6.75
CA LEU A 66 -0.37 8.52 7.44
C LEU A 66 -0.23 9.82 8.24
N CYS A 67 0.19 10.88 7.55
CA CYS A 67 0.38 12.20 8.16
C CYS A 67 -0.91 12.67 8.87
N GLY A 68 -0.80 13.06 10.14
CA GLY A 68 -1.93 13.46 10.98
C GLY A 68 -2.68 12.31 11.64
N ARG A 69 -2.07 11.11 11.72
CA ARG A 69 -2.65 9.94 12.37
C ARG A 69 -1.60 9.21 13.20
N ASP A 70 -2.00 8.86 14.41
CA ASP A 70 -1.23 8.01 15.32
C ASP A 70 -1.51 6.53 15.03
N SER A 71 -0.68 5.63 15.56
CA SER A 71 -0.72 4.20 15.25
C SER A 71 -2.00 3.50 15.71
N ASP A 72 -2.73 4.09 16.67
CA ASP A 72 -4.01 3.61 17.19
C ASP A 72 -5.22 3.91 16.28
N ALA A 73 -5.04 4.78 15.27
CA ALA A 73 -6.13 5.24 14.41
C ALA A 73 -6.54 4.21 13.35
N ILE A 74 -5.65 3.27 13.02
CA ILE A 74 -5.85 2.21 12.04
C ILE A 74 -5.36 0.90 12.64
N ASP A 75 -6.18 -0.14 12.56
CA ASP A 75 -5.77 -1.50 12.94
C ASP A 75 -4.83 -2.08 11.87
N HIS A 76 -3.60 -1.57 11.83
CA HIS A 76 -2.59 -1.93 10.84
C HIS A 76 -2.15 -3.40 10.98
N ALA A 77 -2.31 -4.00 12.15
CA ALA A 77 -2.06 -5.42 12.36
C ALA A 77 -3.18 -6.34 11.84
N TYR A 78 -4.31 -5.80 11.38
CA TYR A 78 -5.45 -6.59 10.92
C TYR A 78 -5.05 -7.50 9.75
N PRO A 79 -5.11 -8.84 9.91
CA PRO A 79 -4.46 -9.77 8.99
C PRO A 79 -5.24 -9.97 7.68
N ASP A 80 -6.56 -9.81 7.70
CA ASP A 80 -7.38 -10.08 6.53
C ASP A 80 -7.38 -8.90 5.58
N ILE A 81 -6.76 -9.10 4.41
CA ILE A 81 -6.76 -8.15 3.29
C ILE A 81 -7.62 -8.69 2.15
N TYR A 82 -8.23 -7.80 1.38
CA TYR A 82 -9.11 -8.19 0.28
C TYR A 82 -9.06 -7.20 -0.87
N SER A 83 -9.42 -7.68 -2.07
CA SER A 83 -9.45 -6.86 -3.29
C SER A 83 -10.83 -6.22 -3.49
N ALA A 84 -10.87 -4.94 -3.81
CA ALA A 84 -12.06 -4.17 -4.11
C ALA A 84 -11.85 -3.23 -5.31
N VAL A 85 -12.95 -2.72 -5.87
CA VAL A 85 -12.91 -1.62 -6.84
C VAL A 85 -13.45 -0.39 -6.15
N HIS A 86 -12.64 0.66 -6.13
CA HIS A 86 -13.04 1.96 -5.60
C HIS A 86 -13.03 3.02 -6.69
N PRO A 87 -13.87 4.05 -6.56
CA PRO A 87 -13.80 5.20 -7.44
C PRO A 87 -12.70 6.18 -6.98
N ARG A 88 -11.98 6.72 -7.96
CA ARG A 88 -11.20 7.95 -7.80
C ARG A 88 -12.16 9.14 -7.70
N ALA A 89 -11.66 10.28 -7.20
CA ALA A 89 -12.44 11.52 -7.11
C ALA A 89 -12.98 12.02 -8.47
N ASN A 90 -12.33 11.64 -9.58
CA ASN A 90 -12.80 11.96 -10.93
C ASN A 90 -13.88 10.99 -11.46
N GLY A 91 -14.27 9.97 -10.69
CA GLY A 91 -15.24 8.93 -11.07
C GLY A 91 -14.66 7.75 -11.83
N ALA A 92 -13.35 7.73 -12.10
CA ALA A 92 -12.68 6.56 -12.68
C ALA A 92 -12.62 5.42 -11.66
N ARG A 93 -12.70 4.18 -12.14
CA ARG A 93 -12.54 2.97 -11.34
C ARG A 93 -11.05 2.72 -11.08
N ILE A 94 -10.71 2.25 -9.89
CA ILE A 94 -9.37 1.76 -9.54
C ILE A 94 -9.51 0.47 -8.74
N ALA A 95 -8.69 -0.52 -9.06
CA ALA A 95 -8.58 -1.76 -8.31
C ALA A 95 -7.63 -1.55 -7.12
N CYS A 96 -8.09 -1.94 -5.93
CA CYS A 96 -7.40 -1.66 -4.68
C CYS A 96 -7.39 -2.88 -3.76
N LEU A 97 -6.27 -3.04 -3.08
CA LEU A 97 -6.10 -3.88 -1.92
C LEU A 97 -6.57 -3.11 -0.69
N MET A 98 -7.51 -3.68 0.03
CA MET A 98 -8.07 -3.13 1.26
C MET A 98 -7.27 -3.66 2.44
N LEU A 99 -6.70 -2.75 3.22
CA LEU A 99 -5.85 -2.99 4.39
C LEU A 99 -6.50 -2.42 5.65
N GLY A 100 -6.01 -2.84 6.82
CA GLY A 100 -6.42 -2.30 8.12
C GLY A 100 -7.92 -2.37 8.34
N GLY A 101 -8.52 -3.56 8.17
CA GLY A 101 -9.97 -3.74 8.28
C GLY A 101 -10.80 -3.00 7.24
N GLY A 102 -10.20 -2.58 6.11
CA GLY A 102 -10.85 -1.80 5.06
C GLY A 102 -10.78 -0.29 5.25
N GLN A 103 -10.00 0.21 6.21
CA GLN A 103 -9.79 1.64 6.43
C GLN A 103 -8.83 2.27 5.41
N VAL A 104 -8.02 1.46 4.72
CA VAL A 104 -7.02 1.91 3.75
C VAL A 104 -7.19 1.16 2.44
N ALA A 105 -7.35 1.89 1.35
CA ALA A 105 -7.41 1.36 -0.01
C ALA A 105 -6.10 1.68 -0.74
N LEU A 106 -5.28 0.65 -0.97
CA LEU A 106 -4.00 0.73 -1.66
C LEU A 106 -4.16 0.23 -3.09
N THR A 107 -3.75 0.99 -4.11
CA THR A 107 -3.83 0.50 -5.51
C THR A 107 -3.08 -0.82 -5.71
N HIS A 108 -3.62 -1.72 -6.55
CA HIS A 108 -2.93 -2.97 -6.91
C HIS A 108 -1.58 -2.77 -7.60
N MET A 109 -1.28 -1.57 -8.10
CA MET A 109 0.04 -1.26 -8.61
C MET A 109 1.13 -1.30 -7.53
N ALA A 110 0.80 -1.02 -6.27
CA ALA A 110 1.78 -1.03 -5.19
C ALA A 110 2.39 -2.42 -4.93
N PRO A 111 1.60 -3.50 -4.68
CA PRO A 111 2.17 -4.84 -4.53
C PRO A 111 2.91 -5.30 -5.78
N HIS A 112 2.44 -4.95 -6.99
CA HIS A 112 3.15 -5.27 -8.22
C HIS A 112 4.55 -4.62 -8.27
N ARG A 113 4.68 -3.34 -7.91
CA ARG A 113 5.99 -2.64 -7.90
C ARG A 113 6.90 -3.08 -6.76
N ALA A 114 6.31 -3.51 -5.65
CA ALA A 114 7.00 -4.15 -4.54
C ALA A 114 7.42 -5.60 -4.84
N ASN A 115 7.13 -6.12 -6.05
CA ASN A 115 7.39 -7.51 -6.44
C ASN A 115 6.67 -8.59 -5.59
N ALA A 116 5.66 -8.21 -4.80
CA ALA A 116 4.89 -9.16 -4.01
C ALA A 116 4.04 -10.07 -4.94
N SER A 117 4.24 -11.38 -4.82
CA SER A 117 3.65 -12.38 -5.73
C SER A 117 2.85 -13.47 -5.00
N LEU A 118 2.34 -14.46 -5.74
CA LEU A 118 1.57 -15.56 -5.15
C LEU A 118 2.39 -16.30 -4.09
N TYR A 119 1.81 -16.49 -2.90
CA TYR A 119 2.44 -17.14 -1.75
C TYR A 119 3.59 -16.36 -1.12
N ASP A 120 3.73 -15.08 -1.49
CA ASP A 120 4.67 -14.14 -0.91
C ASP A 120 3.98 -13.24 0.13
N ASN A 121 4.79 -12.46 0.85
CA ASN A 121 4.31 -11.41 1.74
C ASN A 121 4.46 -10.04 1.08
N LEU A 122 3.39 -9.24 1.15
CA LEU A 122 3.48 -7.81 0.94
C LEU A 122 3.94 -7.14 2.24
N ASN A 123 5.15 -6.61 2.24
CA ASN A 123 5.66 -5.78 3.34
C ASN A 123 5.10 -4.36 3.21
N VAL A 124 4.48 -3.86 4.27
CA VAL A 124 3.91 -2.51 4.35
C VAL A 124 4.49 -1.79 5.56
N LEU A 125 5.19 -0.68 5.31
CA LEU A 125 5.57 0.28 6.34
C LEU A 125 4.44 1.31 6.52
N TRP A 126 3.81 1.26 7.68
CA TRP A 126 2.89 2.27 8.16
C TRP A 126 3.68 3.39 8.81
N LEU A 127 3.63 4.58 8.20
CA LEU A 127 4.37 5.74 8.69
C LEU A 127 3.39 6.70 9.37
N PHE A 128 3.06 6.41 10.63
CA PHE A 128 2.23 7.25 11.50
C PHE A 128 3.01 8.46 12.02
N ASP A 129 2.36 9.38 12.74
CA ASP A 129 3.01 10.55 13.33
C ASP A 129 3.83 10.20 14.58
N ASP A 130 3.39 9.20 15.35
CA ASP A 130 4.00 8.74 16.60
C ASP A 130 5.09 7.67 16.39
N GLU A 131 4.81 6.62 15.61
CA GLU A 131 5.76 5.52 15.38
C GLU A 131 5.67 4.91 13.97
N PRO A 132 6.79 4.47 13.38
CA PRO A 132 6.77 3.59 12.22
C PRO A 132 6.42 2.16 12.63
N SER A 133 5.66 1.44 11.81
CA SER A 133 5.32 0.02 12.05
C SER A 133 5.31 -0.77 10.75
N VAL A 134 5.83 -2.00 10.76
CA VAL A 134 5.88 -2.86 9.58
C VAL A 134 4.91 -4.03 9.73
N SER A 135 4.01 -4.18 8.76
CA SER A 135 3.11 -5.31 8.65
C SER A 135 3.40 -6.13 7.39
N GLN A 136 3.31 -7.45 7.51
CA GLN A 136 3.38 -8.40 6.41
C GLN A 136 2.01 -8.97 6.12
N TYR A 137 1.57 -8.87 4.86
CA TYR A 137 0.31 -9.46 4.42
C TYR A 137 0.53 -10.57 3.42
N TYR A 138 -0.07 -11.72 3.68
CA TYR A 138 0.13 -12.90 2.86
C TYR A 138 -0.75 -12.86 1.62
N ILE A 139 -0.12 -13.03 0.44
CA ILE A 139 -0.83 -13.06 -0.84
C ILE A 139 -1.28 -14.48 -1.16
N SER A 140 -2.50 -14.81 -0.72
CA SER A 140 -3.16 -16.09 -1.03
C SER A 140 -3.63 -16.20 -2.49
N GLU A 141 -3.88 -17.42 -2.94
CA GLU A 141 -4.48 -17.69 -4.27
C GLU A 141 -5.85 -17.01 -4.44
N ASP A 142 -6.73 -17.12 -3.44
CA ASP A 142 -8.05 -16.47 -3.43
C ASP A 142 -7.91 -14.94 -3.57
N LEU A 143 -6.93 -14.34 -2.90
CA LEU A 143 -6.66 -12.91 -2.99
C LEU A 143 -6.15 -12.53 -4.39
N LEU A 144 -5.17 -13.26 -4.92
CA LEU A 144 -4.59 -12.99 -6.23
C LEU A 144 -5.63 -13.13 -7.36
N GLU A 145 -6.51 -14.13 -7.27
CA GLU A 145 -7.64 -14.26 -8.20
C GLU A 145 -8.56 -13.04 -8.10
N GLY A 146 -8.90 -12.63 -6.87
CA GLY A 146 -9.68 -11.41 -6.63
C GLY A 146 -9.01 -10.15 -7.18
N MET A 147 -7.69 -10.00 -7.03
CA MET A 147 -6.93 -8.89 -7.61
C MET A 147 -7.01 -8.89 -9.14
N THR A 148 -6.81 -10.06 -9.76
CA THR A 148 -6.90 -10.24 -11.22
C THR A 148 -8.28 -9.83 -11.75
N GLN A 149 -9.36 -10.27 -11.09
CA GLN A 149 -10.73 -9.92 -11.49
C GLN A 149 -11.00 -8.41 -11.37
N LYS A 150 -10.50 -7.75 -10.31
CA LYS A 150 -10.71 -6.30 -10.14
C LYS A 150 -9.83 -5.46 -11.07
N ASN A 151 -8.61 -5.91 -11.38
CA ASN A 151 -7.77 -5.27 -12.39
C ASN A 151 -8.47 -5.26 -13.76
N ALA A 152 -9.12 -6.36 -14.13
CA ALA A 152 -9.91 -6.41 -15.37
C ALA A 152 -11.07 -5.40 -15.39
N ILE A 153 -11.61 -5.01 -14.23
CA ILE A 153 -12.65 -3.95 -14.12
C ILE A 153 -12.03 -2.55 -14.22
N GLU A 154 -10.84 -2.33 -13.64
CA GLU A 154 -10.11 -1.06 -13.80
C GLU A 154 -9.68 -0.84 -15.25
N GLU A 155 -9.17 -1.88 -15.91
CA GLU A 155 -8.68 -1.86 -17.29
C GLU A 155 -9.80 -1.88 -18.33
N ASP A 156 -11.05 -2.12 -17.94
CA ASP A 156 -12.19 -2.15 -18.84
C ASP A 156 -12.29 -0.84 -19.64
N HIS A 157 -11.94 -0.95 -20.92
CA HIS A 157 -11.84 0.17 -21.86
C HIS A 157 -13.19 0.75 -22.28
N ASN A 158 -14.31 0.19 -21.80
CA ASN A 158 -15.60 0.80 -22.02
C ASN A 158 -15.69 2.12 -21.23
N PRO A 159 -15.81 3.27 -21.92
CA PRO A 159 -15.90 4.55 -21.24
C PRO A 159 -17.21 4.59 -20.44
N LEU A 160 -17.10 4.94 -19.16
CA LEU A 160 -18.27 5.18 -18.33
C LEU A 160 -19.13 6.28 -18.94
N THR A 161 -20.44 6.08 -18.90
CA THR A 161 -21.41 7.14 -19.18
C THR A 161 -21.28 8.26 -18.15
N GLN A 162 -21.76 9.45 -18.49
CA GLN A 162 -21.75 10.58 -17.55
C GLN A 162 -22.57 10.32 -16.28
N GLU A 163 -23.63 9.52 -16.38
CA GLU A 163 -24.43 9.12 -15.22
C GLU A 163 -23.64 8.19 -14.29
N GLU A 164 -22.91 7.22 -14.86
CA GLU A 164 -22.03 6.33 -14.10
C GLU A 164 -20.87 7.11 -13.45
N VAL A 165 -20.24 8.04 -14.17
CA VAL A 165 -19.19 8.89 -13.59
C VAL A 165 -19.71 9.66 -12.37
N ARG A 166 -20.90 10.27 -12.46
CA ARG A 166 -21.51 10.98 -11.32
C ARG A 166 -21.86 10.06 -10.17
N ALA A 167 -22.36 8.85 -10.47
CA ALA A 167 -22.63 7.85 -9.45
C ALA A 167 -21.35 7.44 -8.72
N TRP A 168 -20.27 7.20 -9.44
CA TRP A 168 -18.97 6.87 -8.86
C TRP A 168 -18.35 8.03 -8.08
N GLN A 169 -18.48 9.27 -8.54
CA GLN A 169 -18.06 10.46 -7.80
C GLN A 169 -18.82 10.57 -6.46
N LYS A 170 -20.11 10.25 -6.43
CA LYS A 170 -20.88 10.22 -5.20
C LYS A 170 -20.36 9.14 -4.25
N VAL A 171 -20.09 7.93 -4.75
CA VAL A 171 -19.48 6.85 -3.95
C VAL A 171 -18.10 7.26 -3.44
N ALA A 172 -17.29 7.95 -4.23
CA ALA A 172 -15.98 8.47 -3.81
C ALA A 172 -16.11 9.50 -2.68
N ALA A 173 -17.10 10.40 -2.76
CA ALA A 173 -17.35 11.41 -1.74
C ALA A 173 -17.89 10.82 -0.42
N GLU A 174 -18.55 9.68 -0.47
CA GLU A 174 -19.11 8.96 0.69
C GLU A 174 -18.14 7.91 1.26
N ALA A 175 -16.98 7.72 0.65
CA ALA A 175 -15.98 6.76 1.10
C ALA A 175 -15.44 7.11 2.50
N SER A 176 -15.42 6.11 3.39
CA SER A 176 -14.92 6.22 4.76
C SER A 176 -13.48 5.70 4.93
N HIS A 177 -12.77 5.45 3.84
CA HIS A 177 -11.39 4.93 3.83
C HIS A 177 -10.43 5.95 3.24
N LEU A 178 -9.13 5.76 3.49
CA LEU A 178 -8.05 6.53 2.88
C LEU A 178 -7.62 5.86 1.57
N GLY A 179 -7.65 6.60 0.47
CA GLY A 179 -7.27 6.11 -0.86
C GLY A 179 -5.84 6.46 -1.25
N PHE A 180 -4.96 5.47 -1.30
CA PHE A 180 -3.58 5.55 -1.79
C PHE A 180 -3.52 5.05 -3.24
N PHE A 181 -3.86 5.95 -4.17
CA PHE A 181 -4.11 5.61 -5.57
C PHE A 181 -2.96 6.00 -6.52
N GLU A 182 -1.91 6.59 -5.96
CA GLU A 182 -0.65 6.91 -6.62
C GLU A 182 0.47 6.10 -5.98
N VAL A 183 1.44 5.69 -6.80
CA VAL A 183 2.62 4.93 -6.34
C VAL A 183 3.87 5.61 -6.88
N ALA A 184 4.76 6.04 -6.00
CA ALA A 184 6.11 6.48 -6.32
C ALA A 184 7.09 5.33 -6.06
N ASP A 185 7.69 4.77 -7.11
CA ASP A 185 8.66 3.68 -6.97
C ASP A 185 10.07 4.23 -6.90
N LEU A 186 10.60 4.39 -5.68
CA LEU A 186 11.92 4.94 -5.42
C LEU A 186 13.04 3.92 -5.69
N THR A 187 12.70 2.65 -5.93
CA THR A 187 13.66 1.64 -6.41
C THR A 187 13.98 1.82 -7.90
N ASN A 188 13.12 2.53 -8.64
CA ASN A 188 13.34 2.82 -10.04
C ASN A 188 14.24 4.06 -10.21
N PRO A 189 15.42 3.95 -10.87
CA PRO A 189 16.32 5.09 -11.07
C PRO A 189 15.73 6.23 -11.90
N ALA A 190 14.67 5.97 -12.68
CA ALA A 190 13.96 6.99 -13.45
C ALA A 190 12.88 7.72 -12.63
N CYS A 191 12.66 7.36 -11.36
CA CYS A 191 11.68 8.05 -10.53
C CYS A 191 12.18 9.45 -10.16
N PRO A 192 11.44 10.53 -10.49
CA PRO A 192 11.89 11.90 -10.24
C PRO A 192 11.97 12.25 -8.74
N HIS A 193 11.26 11.53 -7.89
CA HIS A 193 11.29 11.71 -6.43
C HIS A 193 12.48 10.99 -5.77
N ARG A 194 13.12 10.05 -6.47
CA ARG A 194 14.19 9.22 -5.91
C ARG A 194 15.40 10.03 -5.45
N GLU A 195 15.89 10.94 -6.29
CA GLU A 195 17.06 11.76 -5.95
C GLU A 195 16.78 12.73 -4.79
N ALA A 196 15.52 13.12 -4.58
CA ALA A 196 15.15 14.00 -3.48
C ALA A 196 15.00 13.27 -2.14
N ILE A 197 14.67 11.97 -2.17
CA ILE A 197 14.33 11.15 -0.99
C ILE A 197 15.46 10.18 -0.60
N LEU A 198 16.29 9.73 -1.53
CA LEU A 198 17.36 8.76 -1.26
C LEU A 198 18.77 9.37 -1.39
N ALA A 199 18.87 10.69 -1.55
CA ALA A 199 20.16 11.35 -1.52
C ALA A 199 20.58 11.62 -0.07
N ASP A 200 21.58 10.84 0.37
CA ASP A 200 22.53 11.18 1.44
C ASP A 200 23.95 11.25 0.86
#